data_AF-A0A3A9ELE8-F1
#
_entry.id   AF-A0A3A9ELE8-F1
#
_cell.length_a   1.000
_cell.length_b   1.000
_cell.length_c   1.000
_cell.angle_alpha   90.00
_cell.angle_beta   90.00
_cell.angle_gamma   90.00
#
_symmetry.space_group_name_H-M   'P 1'
#
loop_
_entity.id
_entity.type
_entity.pdbx_description
1 polymer ?
#
loop_
_entity_poly.entity_id
_entity_poly.type
_entity_poly.pdbx_seq_one_letter_code
_entity_poly.pdbx_strand_id
1 'polypeptide(L)' 'MQFACWELHLFLDTHPANCEAARRLEEYRQRLARTVKDYEEAYGPLGQLSSETSRWAWISGPWPWEAEPEKEAE' A
#
# COMPACT_ATOMS: atom_id res chain seq x y z
N MET A 1 1.67 -10.25 -3.51
CA MET A 1 3.03 -9.94 -4.01
C MET A 1 3.98 -9.46 -2.91
N GLN A 2 3.51 -8.81 -1.85
CA GLN A 2 4.35 -8.34 -0.74
C GLN A 2 5.13 -9.45 -0.03
N PHE A 3 4.48 -10.58 0.23
CA PHE A 3 5.13 -11.77 0.81
C PHE A 3 6.30 -12.29 -0.05
N ALA A 4 6.10 -12.41 -1.37
CA ALA A 4 7.13 -12.90 -2.29
C ALA A 4 8.34 -11.96 -2.39
N CYS A 5 8.15 -10.63 -2.33
CA CYS A 5 9.26 -9.69 -2.21
C CYS A 5 10.06 -9.91 -0.92
N TRP A 6 9.38 -10.18 0.20
CA TRP A 6 10.02 -10.40 1.49
C TRP A 6 10.84 -11.68 1.52
N GLU A 7 10.28 -12.76 0.97
CA GLU A 7 10.95 -14.05 0.88
C GLU A 7 12.19 -13.99 -0.03
N LEU A 8 12.08 -13.34 -1.20
CA LEU A 8 13.21 -13.14 -2.11
C LEU A 8 14.32 -12.27 -1.49
N HIS A 9 13.94 -11.27 -0.70
CA HIS A 9 14.90 -10.45 0.02
C HIS A 9 15.70 -11.28 1.03
N LEU A 10 15.01 -12.07 1.85
CA LEU A 10 15.66 -12.98 2.81
C LEU A 10 16.49 -14.07 2.12
N PHE A 11 16.03 -14.56 0.96
CA PHE A 11 16.78 -15.52 0.16
C PHE A 11 18.10 -14.93 -0.36
N LEU A 12 18.09 -13.67 -0.81
CA LEU A 12 19.29 -12.98 -1.29
C LEU A 12 20.31 -12.69 -0.17
N ASP A 13 19.87 -12.52 1.09
CA ASP A 13 20.77 -12.39 2.23
C ASP A 13 21.68 -13.62 2.41
N THR A 14 21.18 -14.81 2.04
CA THR A 14 21.95 -16.06 2.11
C THR A 14 22.65 -16.40 0.79
N HIS A 15 22.13 -15.93 -0.35
CA HIS A 15 22.65 -16.22 -1.70
C HIS A 15 22.82 -14.93 -2.52
N PRO A 16 23.81 -14.07 -2.18
CA PRO A 16 23.95 -12.74 -2.77
C PRO A 16 24.33 -12.74 -4.26
N ALA A 17 24.90 -13.84 -4.77
CA ALA A 17 25.28 -13.98 -6.17
C ALA A 17 24.14 -14.43 -7.10
N ASN A 18 22.93 -14.64 -6.57
CA ASN A 18 21.80 -15.10 -7.37
C ASN A 18 21.13 -13.94 -8.13
N CYS A 19 21.65 -13.66 -9.33
CA CYS A 19 21.13 -12.62 -10.22
C CYS A 19 19.66 -12.83 -10.63
N GLU A 20 19.19 -14.09 -10.68
CA GLU A 20 17.81 -14.38 -11.06
C GLU A 20 16.83 -13.97 -9.94
N ALA A 21 17.17 -14.27 -8.69
CA ALA A 21 16.39 -13.86 -7.52
C ALA A 21 16.33 -12.32 -7.40
N ALA A 22 17.45 -11.63 -7.67
CA ALA A 22 17.50 -10.16 -7.70
C ALA A 22 16.60 -9.57 -8.79
N ARG A 23 16.62 -10.15 -10.00
CA ARG A 23 15.75 -9.72 -11.11
C ARG A 23 14.26 -9.91 -10.78
N ARG A 24 13.90 -11.05 -10.19
CA ARG A 24 12.52 -11.34 -9.79
C ARG A 24 12.05 -10.42 -8.66
N LEU A 25 12.92 -10.11 -7.71
CA LEU A 25 12.62 -9.17 -6.63
C LEU A 25 12.26 -7.79 -7.20
N GLU A 26 13.04 -7.28 -8.15
CA GLU A 26 12.77 -5.99 -8.79
C GLU A 26 11.43 -6.00 -9.55
N GLU A 27 11.16 -7.06 -10.32
CA GLU A 27 9.88 -7.21 -11.04
C GLU A 27 8.68 -7.19 -10.08
N TYR A 28 8.79 -7.90 -8.95
CA TYR A 28 7.73 -7.94 -7.95
C TYR A 28 7.56 -6.62 -7.20
N ARG A 29 8.65 -5.89 -6.93
CA ARG A 29 8.57 -4.53 -6.36
C ARG A 29 7.81 -3.59 -7.29
N GLN A 30 8.09 -3.62 -8.59
CA GLN A 30 7.38 -2.79 -9.57
C GLN A 30 5.90 -3.16 -9.68
N ARG A 31 5.59 -4.47 -9.72
CA ARG A 31 4.19 -4.95 -9.71
C ARG A 31 3.45 -4.53 -8.46
N LEU A 32 4.09 -4.65 -7.30
CA LEU A 32 3.52 -4.24 -6.02
C LEU A 32 3.24 -2.74 -6.00
N ALA A 33 4.19 -1.91 -6.43
CA ALA A 33 4.00 -0.47 -6.48
C ALA A 33 2.82 -0.06 -7.38
N ARG A 34 2.64 -0.72 -8.53
CA ARG A 34 1.49 -0.48 -9.42
C ARG A 34 0.18 -0.85 -8.74
N THR A 35 0.08 -2.06 -8.18
CA THR A 35 -1.14 -2.52 -7.50
C THR A 35 -1.48 -1.66 -6.28
N VAL A 36 -0.48 -1.21 -5.53
CA VAL A 36 -0.70 -0.28 -4.40
C VAL A 36 -1.24 1.05 -4.93
N LYS A 37 -0.64 1.61 -5.98
CA LYS A 37 -1.12 2.86 -6.57
C LYS A 37 -2.56 2.74 -7.08
N ASP A 38 -2.88 1.68 -7.81
CA ASP A 38 -4.22 1.44 -8.34
C ASP A 38 -5.26 1.30 -7.20
N TYR A 39 -4.87 0.66 -6.10
CA TYR A 39 -5.72 0.55 -4.92
C TYR A 39 -5.87 1.90 -4.19
N GLU A 40 -4.78 2.66 -4.03
CA GLU A 40 -4.81 3.97 -3.38
C GLU A 40 -5.63 4.99 -4.16
N GLU A 41 -5.64 4.91 -5.49
CA GLU A 41 -6.49 5.74 -6.35
C GLU A 41 -7.98 5.41 -6.19
N ALA A 42 -8.32 4.13 -5.98
CA ALA A 42 -9.70 3.68 -5.84
C ALA A 42 -10.28 3.83 -4.41
N TYR A 43 -9.47 3.62 -3.38
CA TYR A 43 -9.93 3.51 -1.99
C TYR A 43 -9.28 4.50 -1.02
N GLY A 44 -8.31 5.30 -1.50
CA GLY A 44 -7.54 6.21 -0.66
C GLY A 44 -6.25 5.59 -0.10
N PRO A 45 -5.42 6.39 0.59
CA PRO A 45 -4.06 6.01 0.98
C PRO A 45 -4.05 4.80 1.92
N LEU A 46 -3.31 3.76 1.55
CA LEU A 46 -3.21 2.51 2.31
C LEU A 46 -2.31 2.65 3.56
N GLY A 47 -1.43 3.65 3.55
CA GLY A 47 -0.44 3.87 4.60
C GLY A 47 -0.56 5.25 5.24
N GLN A 48 -0.30 5.29 6.55
CA GLN A 48 -0.14 6.52 7.33
C GLN A 48 1.08 7.37 6.89
N LEU A 49 1.94 6.76 6.06
CA LEU A 49 3.25 7.24 5.62
C LEU A 49 3.26 7.66 4.14
N SER A 50 2.13 7.65 3.42
CA SER A 50 2.10 8.35 2.14
C SER A 50 2.48 9.79 2.44
N SER A 51 3.59 10.27 1.88
CA SER A 51 4.11 11.62 2.08
C SER A 51 3.10 12.71 1.68
N GLU A 52 2.00 12.32 1.05
CA GLU A 52 0.89 13.16 0.61
C GLU A 52 -0.33 13.09 1.55
N THR A 53 -0.37 12.17 2.53
CA THR A 53 -1.45 12.15 3.51
C THR A 53 -1.12 13.16 4.61
N SER A 54 -1.87 14.28 4.60
CA SER A 54 -1.87 15.21 5.72
C SER A 54 -2.15 14.39 6.99
N ARG A 55 -1.31 14.53 8.02
CA ARG A 55 -1.34 13.77 9.28
C ARG A 55 -2.73 13.68 9.94
N TRP A 56 -3.66 14.54 9.51
CA TRP A 56 -5.03 14.65 10.01
C TRP A 56 -6.11 14.09 9.07
N ALA A 57 -5.79 13.61 7.88
CA ALA A 57 -6.77 13.07 6.93
C ALA A 57 -7.57 11.88 7.50
N TRP A 58 -6.97 11.15 8.45
CA TRP A 58 -7.59 10.02 9.14
C TRP A 58 -8.58 10.46 10.24
N ILE A 59 -8.60 11.76 10.54
CA ILE A 59 -9.41 12.38 11.60
C ILE A 59 -10.45 13.35 11.00
N SER A 60 -10.31 13.76 9.74
CA SER A 60 -11.01 14.92 9.17
C SER A 60 -11.97 14.62 8.01
N GLY A 61 -12.44 13.37 7.87
CA GLY A 61 -13.55 13.03 6.98
C GLY A 61 -14.56 12.14 7.68
N PRO A 62 -15.85 12.16 7.28
CA PRO A 62 -16.81 11.20 7.79
C PRO A 62 -16.28 9.80 7.51
N TRP A 63 -16.30 8.95 8.53
CA TRP A 63 -15.76 7.61 8.40
C TRP A 63 -16.61 6.82 7.40
N PRO A 64 -16.04 5.87 6.63
CA PRO A 64 -16.81 5.09 5.66
C PRO A 64 -17.94 4.23 6.28
N TRP A 65 -18.02 4.16 7.61
CA TRP A 65 -19.10 3.55 8.39
C TRP A 65 -19.96 4.56 9.17
N GLU A 66 -19.64 5.85 9.13
CA GLU A 66 -20.58 6.90 9.52
C GLU A 66 -21.63 6.96 8.41
N ALA A 67 -22.67 6.14 8.55
CA ALA A 67 -23.94 6.45 7.90
C ALA A 67 -24.32 7.86 8.34
N GLU A 68 -24.41 8.78 7.38
CA GLU A 68 -24.94 10.13 7.56
C GLU A 68 -26.09 10.08 8.58
N PRO A 69 -26.01 10.75 9.74
CA PRO A 69 -27.23 11.03 10.48
C PRO A 69 -28.07 11.85 9.52
N GLU A 70 -29.15 11.25 9.03
CA GLU A 70 -30.19 11.93 8.27
C GLU A 70 -30.39 13.29 8.91
N LYS A 71 -30.05 14.36 8.20
CA LYS A 71 -30.37 15.70 8.65
C LYS A 71 -31.89 15.75 8.68
N GLU A 72 -32.44 15.54 9.87
CA GLU A 72 -33.83 15.77 10.21
C GLU A 72 -34.18 17.16 9.68
N ALA A 73 -35.11 17.17 8.74
CA ALA A 73 -35.72 18.38 8.23
C ALA A 73 -36.55 19.00 9.36
N GLU A 74 -36.26 20.25 9.69
CA GLU A 74 -37.18 21.16 10.39
C GLU A 74 -37.13 22.55 9.75
#